data_AF-A0A9W6C4F0-F1
#
_entry.id   AF-A0A9W6C4F0-F1
#
_cell.length_a   1.000
_cell.length_b   1.000
_cell.length_c   1.000
_cell.angle_alpha   90.00
_cell.angle_beta   90.00
_cell.angle_gamma   90.00
#
_symmetry.space_group_name_H-M   'P 1'
#
loop_
_entity.id
_entity.type
_entity.pdbx_description
1 polymer ?
#
loop_
_entity_poly.entity_id
_entity_poly.type
_entity_poly.pdbx_seq_one_letter_code
_entity_poly.pdbx_strand_id
1 'polypeptide(L)'
;MVEEKWSGSFTVEAAVLVSAVLLLTYGVIMAVFYYHDKNILTGTAYETAVIAGRKQKKEPPFQKEEIQQLWKERISGKMILFRKAEVEVECQKEYVWISAQASRKRMKITVEAKVALVEPERKIRDMRKLKKAAETGT
;
A
#
# COMPACT_ATOMS: atom_id res chain seq x y z
N MET A 1 -13.38 -38.72 55.49
CA MET A 1 -13.07 -39.04 54.08
C MET A 1 -13.93 -38.15 53.22
N VAL A 2 -13.37 -37.05 52.70
CA VAL A 2 -14.07 -36.19 51.74
C VAL A 2 -13.70 -36.74 50.37
N GLU A 3 -14.62 -37.44 49.73
CA GLU A 3 -14.46 -37.85 48.33
C GLU A 3 -14.62 -36.60 47.45
N GLU A 4 -13.49 -36.09 46.95
CA GLU A 4 -13.47 -35.08 45.89
C GLU A 4 -13.99 -35.73 44.60
N LYS A 5 -15.25 -35.43 44.28
CA LYS A 5 -15.93 -35.92 43.07
C LYS A 5 -15.40 -35.13 41.87
N TRP A 6 -14.33 -35.60 41.23
CA TRP A 6 -13.81 -34.98 40.01
C TRP A 6 -14.89 -35.04 38.92
N SER A 7 -15.47 -33.89 38.59
CA SER A 7 -16.54 -33.78 37.62
C SER A 7 -15.99 -33.95 36.21
N GLY A 8 -16.70 -34.73 35.38
CA GLY A 8 -16.44 -34.85 33.93
C GLY A 8 -16.61 -33.52 33.15
N SER A 9 -16.86 -32.40 33.83
CA SER A 9 -16.93 -31.05 33.25
C SER A 9 -15.57 -30.53 32.79
N PHE A 10 -14.44 -30.99 33.34
CA PHE A 10 -13.13 -30.42 33.01
C PHE A 10 -12.79 -30.54 31.51
N THR A 11 -13.12 -31.67 30.87
CA THR A 11 -12.89 -31.86 29.44
C THR A 11 -13.77 -30.95 28.58
N VAL A 12 -15.02 -30.70 29.01
CA VAL A 12 -15.96 -29.83 28.29
C VAL A 12 -15.54 -28.36 28.42
N GLU A 13 -15.17 -27.92 29.62
CA GLU A 13 -14.66 -26.57 29.87
C GLU A 13 -13.34 -26.31 29.13
N ALA A 14 -12.42 -27.28 29.15
CA ALA A 14 -11.17 -27.21 28.40
C ALA A 14 -11.43 -27.15 26.88
N ALA A 15 -12.38 -27.91 26.34
CA ALA A 15 -12.72 -27.88 24.92
C ALA A 15 -13.26 -26.51 24.47
N VAL A 16 -14.10 -25.87 25.29
CA VAL A 16 -14.60 -24.51 25.02
C VAL A 16 -13.45 -23.49 25.07
N LEU A 17 -12.57 -23.59 26.07
CA LEU A 17 -11.44 -22.69 26.22
C LEU A 17 -10.45 -22.83 25.05
N VAL A 18 -10.09 -24.06 24.67
CA VAL A 18 -9.21 -24.32 23.52
C VAL A 18 -9.86 -23.80 22.23
N SER A 19 -11.16 -24.00 22.05
CA SER A 19 -11.89 -23.47 20.88
C SER A 19 -11.86 -21.94 20.83
N ALA A 20 -12.03 -21.26 21.98
CA ALA A 20 -11.93 -19.81 22.07
C ALA A 20 -10.51 -19.31 21.74
N VAL A 21 -9.47 -19.98 22.24
CA VAL A 21 -8.07 -19.65 21.95
C VAL A 21 -7.76 -19.84 20.45
N LEU A 22 -8.26 -20.91 19.83
CA LEU A 22 -8.11 -21.12 18.39
C LEU A 22 -8.81 -20.03 17.56
N LEU A 23 -10.00 -19.59 17.97
CA LEU A 23 -10.69 -18.48 17.32
C LEU A 23 -9.92 -17.16 17.44
N LEU A 24 -9.38 -16.86 18.62
CA LEU A 24 -8.59 -15.64 18.85
C LEU A 24 -7.29 -15.66 18.04
N THR A 25 -6.56 -16.77 18.05
CA THR A 25 -5.32 -16.92 17.28
C THR A 25 -5.57 -16.80 15.78
N TYR A 26 -6.63 -17.42 15.26
CA TYR A 26 -7.05 -17.23 13.87
C TYR A 26 -7.36 -15.75 13.56
N GLY A 27 -8.06 -15.06 14.46
CA GLY A 27 -8.36 -13.64 14.32
C GLY A 27 -7.10 -12.77 14.25
N VAL A 28 -6.11 -13.03 15.11
CA VAL A 28 -4.83 -12.32 15.11
C VAL A 28 -4.06 -12.57 13.80
N ILE A 29 -3.98 -13.82 13.34
CA ILE A 29 -3.31 -14.16 12.07
C ILE A 29 -3.95 -13.42 10.90
N MET A 30 -5.29 -13.40 10.84
CA MET A 30 -6.04 -12.70 9.80
C MET A 30 -5.81 -11.18 9.85
N ALA A 31 -5.74 -10.59 11.04
CA ALA A 31 -5.44 -9.17 11.22
C ALA A 31 -4.01 -8.84 10.73
N VAL A 32 -3.02 -9.67 11.07
CA VAL A 32 -1.64 -9.48 10.61
C VAL A 32 -1.57 -9.54 9.09
N PHE A 33 -2.18 -10.53 8.44
CA PHE A 33 -2.20 -10.61 6.98
C PHE A 33 -2.96 -9.47 6.32
N TYR A 34 -4.01 -8.96 6.97
CA TYR A 34 -4.72 -7.79 6.48
C TYR A 34 -3.83 -6.55 6.46
N TYR A 35 -3.11 -6.28 7.56
CA TYR A 35 -2.20 -5.14 7.62
C TYR A 35 -0.96 -5.33 6.74
N HIS A 36 -0.45 -6.55 6.63
CA HIS A 36 0.62 -6.89 5.69
C HIS A 36 0.23 -6.49 4.26
N ASP A 37 -0.91 -6.99 3.76
CA ASP A 37 -1.36 -6.70 2.41
C ASP A 37 -1.70 -5.22 2.21
N LYS A 38 -2.25 -4.54 3.23
CA LYS A 38 -2.48 -3.09 3.20
C LYS A 38 -1.16 -2.32 3.03
N ASN A 39 -0.11 -2.72 3.74
CA ASN A 39 1.19 -2.06 3.68
C ASN A 39 1.87 -2.30 2.33
N ILE A 40 1.78 -3.52 1.78
CA ILE A 40 2.27 -3.84 0.43
C ILE A 40 1.54 -3.01 -0.63
N LEU A 41 0.21 -2.91 -0.55
CA LEU A 41 -0.61 -2.13 -1.48
C LEU A 41 -0.25 -0.64 -1.41
N THR A 42 -0.04 -0.13 -0.20
CA THR A 42 0.39 1.25 0.06
C THR A 42 1.76 1.53 -0.51
N GLY A 43 2.76 0.71 -0.17
CA GLY A 43 4.13 0.86 -0.67
C GLY A 43 4.21 0.81 -2.20
N THR A 44 3.57 -0.20 -2.81
CA THR A 44 3.58 -0.35 -4.27
C THR A 44 2.86 0.80 -4.99
N ALA A 45 1.74 1.31 -4.45
CA ALA A 45 1.06 2.48 -5.00
C ALA A 45 1.93 3.73 -4.94
N TYR A 46 2.56 4.01 -3.79
CA TYR A 46 3.47 5.17 -3.63
C TYR A 46 4.70 5.07 -4.53
N GLU A 47 5.35 3.90 -4.58
CA GLU A 47 6.51 3.67 -5.46
C GLU A 47 6.15 3.91 -6.93
N THR A 48 5.02 3.35 -7.36
CA THR A 48 4.54 3.50 -8.74
C THR A 48 4.21 4.95 -9.04
N ALA A 49 3.60 5.68 -8.10
CA ALA A 49 3.26 7.08 -8.28
C ALA A 49 4.52 7.95 -8.42
N VAL A 50 5.57 7.66 -7.64
CA VAL A 50 6.85 8.37 -7.75
C VAL A 50 7.58 8.04 -9.05
N ILE A 51 7.59 6.77 -9.46
CA ILE A 51 8.22 6.33 -10.72
C ILE A 51 7.50 6.94 -11.92
N ALA A 52 6.17 6.89 -11.92
CA ALA A 52 5.34 7.53 -12.92
C ALA A 52 5.59 9.04 -12.95
N GLY A 53 5.58 9.71 -11.79
CA GLY A 53 5.86 11.14 -11.69
C GLY A 53 7.27 11.55 -12.16
N ARG A 54 8.27 10.67 -12.02
CA ARG A 54 9.63 10.92 -12.54
C ARG A 54 9.74 10.71 -14.04
N LYS A 55 9.14 9.65 -14.59
CA LYS A 55 9.25 9.30 -16.01
C LYS A 55 8.27 10.10 -16.89
N GLN A 56 7.16 10.60 -16.33
CA GLN A 56 6.26 11.57 -17.01
C GLN A 56 7.00 12.83 -17.50
N LYS A 57 8.17 13.12 -16.91
CA LYS A 57 9.04 14.25 -17.28
C LYS A 57 10.01 13.95 -18.42
N LYS A 58 10.19 12.68 -18.79
CA LYS A 58 11.08 12.26 -19.88
C LYS A 58 10.26 12.05 -21.15
N GLU A 59 10.84 12.33 -22.30
CA GLU A 59 10.27 11.92 -23.59
C GLU A 59 10.74 10.48 -23.90
N PRO A 60 9.83 9.54 -24.20
CA PRO A 60 8.37 9.63 -24.16
C PRO A 60 7.79 9.44 -22.73
N PRO A 61 6.64 10.06 -22.41
CA PRO A 61 5.93 9.84 -21.14
C PRO A 61 5.41 8.40 -21.06
N PHE A 62 5.18 7.91 -19.84
CA PHE A 62 4.54 6.60 -19.64
C PHE A 62 3.13 6.60 -20.23
N GLN A 63 2.78 5.53 -20.95
CA GLN A 63 1.38 5.19 -21.24
C GLN A 63 0.74 4.60 -19.96
N LYS A 64 -0.58 4.79 -19.79
CA LYS A 64 -1.28 4.34 -18.57
C LYS A 64 -1.15 2.84 -18.39
N GLU A 65 -1.19 2.10 -19.49
CA GLU A 65 -1.11 0.64 -19.57
C GLU A 65 0.24 0.12 -19.08
N GLU A 66 1.34 0.82 -19.43
CA GLU A 66 2.69 0.47 -18.98
C GLU A 66 2.85 0.69 -17.47
N ILE A 67 2.22 1.73 -16.91
CA ILE A 67 2.19 1.96 -15.44
C ILE A 67 1.39 0.86 -14.74
N GLN A 68 0.24 0.47 -15.29
CA GLN A 68 -0.56 -0.62 -14.74
C GLN A 68 0.19 -1.96 -14.79
N GLN A 69 0.92 -2.23 -15.88
CA GLN A 69 1.74 -3.43 -15.99
C GLN A 69 2.89 -3.43 -14.98
N LEU A 70 3.63 -2.32 -14.88
CA LEU A 70 4.71 -2.16 -13.89
C LEU A 70 4.21 -2.39 -12.46
N TRP A 71 3.03 -1.86 -12.14
CA TRP A 71 2.42 -2.09 -10.83
C TRP A 71 2.02 -3.56 -10.62
N LYS A 72 1.43 -4.20 -11.64
CA LYS A 72 1.07 -5.63 -11.59
C LYS A 72 2.29 -6.52 -11.35
N GLU A 73 3.40 -6.25 -12.01
CA GLU A 73 4.67 -6.96 -11.80
C GLU A 73 5.18 -6.76 -10.36
N ARG A 74 5.07 -5.55 -9.82
CA ARG A 74 5.52 -5.24 -8.45
C ARG A 74 4.66 -5.86 -7.36
N ILE A 75 3.36 -6.04 -7.57
CA ILE A 75 2.46 -6.61 -6.58
C ILE A 75 2.34 -8.13 -6.69
N SER A 76 2.71 -8.70 -7.85
CA SER A 76 2.70 -10.13 -8.11
C SER A 76 3.48 -10.90 -7.03
N GLY A 77 2.83 -11.90 -6.42
CA GLY A 77 3.43 -12.77 -5.42
C GLY A 77 3.64 -12.16 -4.02
N LYS A 78 3.30 -10.88 -3.79
CA LYS A 78 3.50 -10.22 -2.47
C LYS A 78 2.29 -10.24 -1.56
N MET A 79 1.09 -10.44 -2.09
CA MET A 79 -0.16 -10.43 -1.31
C MET A 79 -0.54 -11.83 -0.84
N ILE A 80 -0.91 -11.94 0.45
CA ILE A 80 -1.25 -13.22 1.10
C ILE A 80 -2.77 -13.34 1.25
N LEU A 81 -3.43 -12.27 1.70
CA LEU A 81 -4.84 -12.25 2.02
C LEU A 81 -5.70 -11.98 0.80
N PHE A 82 -5.32 -11.04 -0.08
CA PHE A 82 -6.08 -10.64 -1.26
C PHE A 82 -5.44 -11.19 -2.54
N ARG A 83 -6.21 -11.95 -3.33
CA ARG A 83 -5.74 -12.55 -4.59
C ARG A 83 -5.92 -11.65 -5.81
N LYS A 84 -6.86 -10.71 -5.75
CA LYS A 84 -7.17 -9.79 -6.85
C LYS A 84 -6.94 -8.37 -6.35
N ALA A 85 -5.99 -7.71 -7.00
CA ALA A 85 -5.70 -6.30 -6.81
C ALA A 85 -5.84 -5.60 -8.16
N GLU A 86 -6.52 -4.47 -8.15
CA GLU A 86 -6.83 -3.63 -9.30
C GLU A 86 -6.19 -2.26 -9.08
N VAL A 87 -5.79 -1.61 -10.17
CA VAL A 87 -5.15 -0.30 -10.11
C VAL A 87 -5.76 0.62 -11.15
N GLU A 88 -6.15 1.80 -10.70
CA GLU A 88 -6.63 2.91 -11.51
C GLU A 88 -5.55 3.99 -11.50
N VAL A 89 -5.21 4.49 -12.68
CA VAL A 89 -4.11 5.46 -12.87
C VAL A 89 -4.64 6.67 -13.63
N GLU A 90 -4.47 7.84 -13.03
CA GLU A 90 -4.77 9.12 -13.65
C GLU A 90 -3.51 9.98 -13.72
N CYS A 91 -3.07 10.27 -14.95
CA CYS A 91 -1.93 11.15 -15.21
C CYS A 91 -2.45 12.50 -15.69
N GLN A 92 -2.24 13.55 -14.90
CA GLN A 92 -2.46 14.94 -15.29
C GLN A 92 -1.12 15.67 -15.47
N LYS A 93 -1.15 16.90 -16.00
CA LYS A 93 0.08 17.70 -16.22
C LYS A 93 0.79 18.09 -14.91
N GLU A 94 0.03 18.25 -13.83
CA GLU A 94 0.55 18.71 -12.54
C GLU A 94 0.66 17.62 -11.48
N TYR A 95 0.00 16.47 -11.66
CA TYR A 95 0.06 15.37 -10.72
C TYR A 95 -0.19 14.02 -11.38
N VAL A 96 0.28 12.97 -10.70
CA VAL A 96 -0.06 11.58 -10.98
C VAL A 96 -0.84 11.05 -9.77
N TRP A 97 -2.03 10.51 -10.03
CA TRP A 97 -2.86 9.86 -9.03
C TRP A 97 -2.97 8.37 -9.34
N ILE A 98 -2.77 7.53 -8.33
CA ILE A 98 -2.87 6.09 -8.41
C ILE A 98 -3.78 5.61 -7.30
N SER A 99 -4.87 4.94 -7.66
CA SER A 99 -5.75 4.25 -6.74
C SER A 99 -5.57 2.75 -6.90
N ALA A 100 -5.15 2.09 -5.83
CA ALA A 100 -4.95 0.66 -5.78
C ALA A 100 -6.01 0.04 -4.86
N GLN A 101 -6.73 -0.96 -5.36
CA GLN A 101 -7.83 -1.61 -4.65
C GLN A 101 -7.59 -3.12 -4.59
N ALA A 102 -7.85 -3.72 -3.45
CA ALA A 102 -7.80 -5.17 -3.28
C ALA A 102 -9.08 -5.64 -2.59
N SER A 103 -9.69 -6.71 -3.10
CA SER A 103 -10.95 -7.22 -2.57
C SER A 103 -10.96 -8.74 -2.40
N ARG A 104 -11.59 -9.19 -1.30
CA ARG A 104 -11.82 -10.61 -1.01
C ARG A 104 -13.09 -10.78 -0.18
N LYS A 105 -14.07 -11.51 -0.73
CA LYS A 105 -15.37 -11.75 -0.08
C LYS A 105 -16.00 -10.43 0.40
N ARG A 106 -16.07 -10.20 1.71
CA ARG A 106 -16.65 -9.00 2.34
C ARG A 106 -15.61 -7.92 2.68
N MET A 107 -14.32 -8.17 2.43
CA MET A 107 -13.24 -7.24 2.77
C MET A 107 -12.76 -6.51 1.52
N LYS A 108 -12.63 -5.19 1.63
CA LYS A 108 -12.09 -4.32 0.58
C LYS A 108 -11.07 -3.37 1.20
N ILE A 109 -9.93 -3.22 0.55
CA ILE A 109 -8.92 -2.21 0.86
C ILE A 109 -8.80 -1.31 -0.34
N THR A 110 -8.84 0.00 -0.10
CA THR A 110 -8.54 1.03 -1.09
C THR A 110 -7.38 1.87 -0.55
N VAL A 111 -6.40 2.11 -1.40
CA VAL A 111 -5.23 2.96 -1.12
C VAL A 111 -5.12 3.94 -2.27
N GLU A 112 -4.90 5.21 -1.93
CA GLU A 112 -4.69 6.26 -2.90
C GLU A 112 -3.32 6.91 -2.68
N ALA A 113 -2.58 7.12 -3.77
CA ALA A 113 -1.32 7.82 -3.78
C ALA A 113 -1.37 8.95 -4.81
N LYS A 114 -1.09 10.18 -4.36
CA LYS A 114 -1.01 11.36 -5.22
C LYS A 114 0.40 11.94 -5.16
N VAL A 115 1.02 12.15 -6.31
CA VAL A 115 2.35 12.75 -6.42
C VAL A 115 2.27 13.97 -7.33
N ALA A 116 2.68 15.13 -6.82
CA ALA A 116 2.77 16.36 -7.60
C ALA A 116 4.00 16.34 -8.52
N LEU A 117 3.81 16.74 -9.78
CA LEU A 117 4.84 16.92 -10.80
C LEU A 117 5.55 18.27 -10.60
N VAL A 118 6.29 18.41 -9.51
CA VAL A 118 7.08 19.64 -9.25
C VAL A 118 8.43 19.61 -9.99
N GLU A 119 8.88 20.76 -10.50
CA GLU A 119 10.21 20.97 -11.08
C GLU A 119 11.17 21.71 -10.11
N PRO A 120 11.65 21.05 -9.04
CA PRO A 120 12.53 21.71 -8.08
C PRO A 120 13.84 22.15 -8.72
N GLU A 121 14.38 21.38 -9.67
CA GLU A 121 15.65 21.73 -10.32
C GLU A 121 15.57 23.00 -11.17
N ARG A 122 14.49 23.20 -11.95
CA ARG A 122 14.31 24.45 -12.70
C ARG A 122 14.15 25.62 -11.75
N LYS A 123 13.29 25.50 -10.73
CA LYS A 123 13.11 26.54 -9.71
C LYS A 123 14.44 26.89 -9.02
N ILE A 124 15.24 25.91 -8.63
CA ILE A 124 16.55 26.14 -8.01
C ILE A 124 17.52 26.79 -9.01
N ARG A 125 17.53 26.34 -10.27
CA ARG A 125 18.40 26.90 -11.31
C ARG A 125 18.04 28.35 -11.64
N ASP A 126 16.76 28.68 -11.72
CA ASP A 126 16.29 30.03 -12.02
C ASP A 126 16.57 30.97 -10.84
N MET A 127 16.35 30.52 -9.60
CA MET A 127 16.80 31.27 -8.41
C MET A 127 18.31 31.52 -8.40
N ARG A 128 19.13 30.54 -8.81
CA ARG A 128 20.58 30.72 -8.93
C ARG A 128 20.96 31.71 -10.03
N LYS A 129 20.29 31.70 -11.17
CA LYS A 129 20.50 32.67 -12.25
C LYS A 129 20.14 34.09 -11.81
N LEU A 130 19.00 34.25 -11.13
CA LEU A 130 18.54 35.54 -10.60
C LEU A 130 19.50 36.11 -9.56
N LYS A 131 20.02 35.27 -8.65
CA LYS A 131 21.05 35.69 -7.68
C LYS A 131 22.32 36.16 -8.36
N LYS A 132 22.84 35.41 -9.34
CA LYS A 132 24.03 35.81 -10.11
C LYS A 132 23.81 37.12 -10.89
N ALA A 133 22.63 37.30 -11.49
CA ALA A 133 22.30 38.53 -12.19
C ALA A 133 22.21 39.74 -11.25
N ALA A 134 21.71 39.55 -10.02
CA ALA A 134 21.67 40.59 -9.00
C ALA A 134 23.07 40.96 -8.47
N GLU A 135 23.98 39.99 -8.35
CA GLU A 135 25.36 40.20 -7.89
C GLU A 135 26.28 40.83 -8.96
N THR A 136 25.96 40.70 -10.25
CA THR A 136 26.76 41.25 -11.36
C THR A 136 26.26 42.63 -11.82
N GLY A 137 25.09 43.07 -11.34
CA GLY A 137 24.45 44.35 -11.68
C GLY A 137 24.71 45.49 -10.69
N THR A 138 25.60 45.28 -9.72
CA THR A 138 26.14 46.29 -8.78
C THR A 138 27.63 46.43 -9.02
#